data_AF-A0A167NXJ6-F1
#
_entry.id   AF-A0A167NXJ6-F1
#
_cell.length_a   1.000
_cell.length_b   1.000
_cell.length_c   1.000
_cell.angle_alpha   90.00
_cell.angle_beta   90.00
_cell.angle_gamma   90.00
#
_symmetry.space_group_name_H-M   'P 1'
#
loop_
_entity.id
_entity.type
_entity.pdbx_description
1 polymer ?
#
loop_
_entity_poly.entity_id
_entity_poly.type
_entity_poly.pdbx_seq_one_letter_code
_entity_poly.pdbx_strand_id
1 'polypeptide(L)'
;MHANGEGNRAPSNYLPAKSGDQMNDTDESVAGYESVKKATATTRHEGEPNLGTRTYARVVDSLLLKGAIVGDRALVRTDSQAQARLRVCFYLAPNYLVSDFSGGQYAYEGWLRTLNALFRLVVHLANRNVLELETLMAARTAHWQLSDLALSFHIGDIIDSLYQAGAMLAEVEKMQSSVAAQSHPTAPKPADSTTSPSVQPPAPRPPPTVRFSEDVLAHLSRVRAAHGGLIPSSPQMQLSLRHWFGLALDYLIRDYMSGIPDGGLGWAHGLLALIFVISIMHKGGVLELDTVAFAGAAVKNCVAWARFRQIKSLTPRLQLAVSKLLEVYDADDSTRYKGATVPVNLAVKLDYA
;
A
#
# COMPACT_ATOMS: atom_id res chain seq x y z
N MET A 1 -70.41 1.09 -3.69
CA MET A 1 -70.43 -0.11 -4.55
C MET A 1 -69.20 -0.96 -4.21
N HIS A 2 -69.47 -2.22 -3.84
CA HIS A 2 -68.62 -3.42 -3.65
C HIS A 2 -67.27 -3.45 -4.39
N ALA A 3 -66.22 -4.20 -3.99
CA ALA A 3 -65.94 -5.07 -2.85
C ALA A 3 -64.45 -5.54 -2.92
N ASN A 4 -63.89 -5.83 -1.74
CA ASN A 4 -62.97 -6.92 -1.34
C ASN A 4 -62.17 -7.75 -2.36
N GLY A 5 -60.95 -8.09 -1.93
CA GLY A 5 -60.17 -9.21 -2.43
C GLY A 5 -59.02 -9.60 -1.49
N GLU A 6 -59.34 -10.09 -0.30
CA GLU A 6 -58.46 -10.89 0.56
C GLU A 6 -58.34 -12.34 0.04
N GLY A 7 -57.24 -13.03 0.38
CA GLY A 7 -57.06 -14.48 0.23
C GLY A 7 -55.58 -14.85 0.09
N ASN A 8 -54.79 -15.08 1.14
CA ASN A 8 -54.84 -16.07 2.23
C ASN A 8 -54.45 -17.51 1.80
N ARG A 9 -53.53 -18.09 2.59
CA ARG A 9 -53.19 -19.52 2.81
C ARG A 9 -52.07 -20.20 2.00
N ALA A 10 -51.02 -20.52 2.76
CA ALA A 10 -50.17 -21.70 2.62
C ALA A 10 -50.95 -23.01 2.83
N PRO A 11 -50.33 -24.16 2.46
CA PRO A 11 -50.25 -25.21 3.46
C PRO A 11 -48.87 -25.90 3.58
N SER A 12 -48.75 -26.48 4.77
CA SER A 12 -47.69 -27.26 5.39
C SER A 12 -47.57 -28.71 4.86
N ASN A 13 -46.50 -29.38 5.34
CA ASN A 13 -46.21 -30.83 5.43
C ASN A 13 -45.18 -31.30 4.38
N TYR A 14 -44.15 -32.11 4.67
CA TYR A 14 -44.01 -33.25 5.58
C TYR A 14 -42.51 -33.49 5.91
N LEU A 15 -42.20 -33.84 7.16
CA LEU A 15 -41.03 -34.68 7.54
C LEU A 15 -41.45 -36.16 7.54
N PRO A 16 -40.49 -37.10 7.45
CA PRO A 16 -40.35 -38.00 8.58
C PRO A 16 -38.91 -38.30 8.99
N ALA A 17 -38.78 -38.63 10.27
CA ALA A 17 -37.60 -39.10 10.98
C ALA A 17 -37.25 -40.57 10.66
N LYS A 18 -35.96 -40.93 10.81
CA LYS A 18 -35.56 -42.25 11.31
C LYS A 18 -34.33 -42.15 12.21
N SER A 19 -34.53 -42.73 13.39
CA SER A 19 -33.62 -43.05 14.49
C SER A 19 -32.83 -44.34 14.22
N GLY A 20 -31.67 -44.47 14.85
CA GLY A 20 -30.92 -45.72 14.97
C GLY A 20 -29.61 -45.56 15.76
N ASP A 21 -29.68 -45.80 17.07
CA ASP A 21 -28.56 -46.02 18.00
C ASP A 21 -27.72 -47.25 17.62
N GLN A 22 -26.42 -47.26 17.94
CA GLN A 22 -25.87 -48.12 19.02
C GLN A 22 -24.35 -47.95 19.25
N MET A 23 -24.02 -47.96 20.55
CA MET A 23 -22.72 -48.07 21.21
C MET A 23 -21.96 -49.36 20.87
N ASN A 24 -20.63 -49.32 20.95
CA ASN A 24 -19.87 -50.18 21.85
C ASN A 24 -18.46 -49.64 22.11
N ASP A 25 -18.14 -49.55 23.40
CA ASP A 25 -16.79 -49.44 23.98
C ASP A 25 -16.00 -50.73 23.73
N THR A 26 -14.68 -50.64 23.55
CA THR A 26 -13.74 -51.42 24.37
C THR A 26 -12.33 -50.86 24.33
N ASP A 27 -11.69 -51.09 25.46
CA ASP A 27 -10.53 -50.45 26.07
C ASP A 27 -9.21 -51.19 25.73
N GLU A 28 -8.10 -50.66 26.26
CA GLU A 28 -6.77 -51.27 26.45
C GLU A 28 -5.83 -51.40 25.22
N SER A 29 -4.50 -51.30 25.31
CA SER A 29 -3.53 -50.67 26.22
C SER A 29 -2.11 -50.96 25.63
N VAL A 30 -1.09 -50.24 26.14
CA VAL A 30 0.35 -50.62 26.23
C VAL A 30 1.34 -50.22 25.10
N ALA A 31 2.36 -49.46 25.57
CA ALA A 31 3.79 -49.33 25.21
C ALA A 31 4.21 -49.34 23.71
N GLY A 32 4.98 -48.38 23.20
CA GLY A 32 6.21 -47.84 23.75
C GLY A 32 7.38 -48.38 22.92
N TYR A 33 8.04 -47.55 22.11
CA TYR A 33 9.41 -47.77 21.64
C TYR A 33 10.04 -46.47 21.15
N GLU A 34 11.19 -46.15 21.74
CA GLU A 34 12.09 -45.08 21.35
C GLU A 34 12.76 -45.33 19.99
N SER A 35 13.11 -44.21 19.33
CA SER A 35 14.36 -43.95 18.60
C SER A 35 14.72 -44.83 17.40
N VAL A 36 14.69 -44.25 16.19
CA VAL A 36 15.89 -44.19 15.32
C VAL A 36 15.81 -42.94 14.43
N LYS A 37 16.83 -42.10 14.59
CA LYS A 37 17.25 -40.99 13.74
C LYS A 37 17.31 -41.39 12.25
N LYS A 38 16.78 -40.56 11.37
CA LYS A 38 17.45 -40.32 10.08
C LYS A 38 17.35 -38.85 9.69
N ALA A 39 18.54 -38.27 9.61
CA ALA A 39 18.82 -36.90 9.26
C ALA A 39 18.44 -36.61 7.81
N THR A 40 17.66 -35.56 7.62
CA THR A 40 17.75 -34.69 6.44
C THR A 40 18.07 -33.31 6.96
N ALA A 41 19.38 -33.05 7.05
CA ALA A 41 19.93 -31.73 7.24
C ALA A 41 19.64 -30.91 5.98
N THR A 42 18.51 -30.21 5.97
CA THR A 42 18.32 -29.08 5.07
C THR A 42 18.93 -27.88 5.76
N THR A 43 20.08 -27.45 5.27
CA THR A 43 20.77 -26.21 5.63
C THR A 43 19.77 -25.06 5.50
N ARG A 44 19.15 -24.67 6.61
CA ARG A 44 18.39 -23.43 6.72
C ARG A 44 19.40 -22.30 6.65
N HIS A 45 19.42 -21.59 5.53
CA HIS A 45 20.00 -20.26 5.49
C HIS A 45 19.29 -19.39 6.53
N GLU A 46 20.03 -19.04 7.58
CA GLU A 46 19.74 -17.88 8.41
C GLU A 46 19.66 -16.66 7.49
N GLY A 47 18.51 -15.99 7.39
CA GLY A 47 18.46 -14.80 6.54
C GLY A 47 17.14 -14.05 6.43
N GLU A 48 15.97 -14.70 6.49
CA GLU A 48 14.71 -13.98 6.27
C GLU A 48 13.67 -14.21 7.38
N PRO A 49 13.12 -13.13 7.98
CA PRO A 49 12.07 -13.26 8.97
C PRO A 49 10.77 -13.69 8.28
N ASN A 50 10.27 -14.86 8.67
CA ASN A 50 8.96 -15.36 8.28
C ASN A 50 7.86 -14.37 8.76
N LEU A 51 7.31 -13.57 7.84
CA LEU A 51 6.39 -12.45 8.11
C LEU A 51 4.94 -12.89 8.39
N GLY A 52 4.59 -14.15 8.12
CA GLY A 52 3.20 -14.62 8.09
C GLY A 52 2.44 -14.75 9.42
N THR A 53 3.05 -14.41 10.57
CA THR A 53 2.43 -14.55 11.91
C THR A 53 2.71 -13.40 12.87
N ARG A 54 3.33 -12.31 12.41
CA ARG A 54 3.75 -11.20 13.29
C ARG A 54 2.80 -10.02 13.14
N THR A 55 2.34 -9.47 14.26
CA THR A 55 1.61 -8.19 14.28
C THR A 55 2.48 -7.07 13.74
N TYR A 56 1.87 -6.02 13.19
CA TYR A 56 2.59 -4.85 12.67
C TYR A 56 3.56 -4.27 13.70
N ALA A 57 3.12 -4.18 14.96
CA ALA A 57 3.95 -3.72 16.07
C ALA A 57 5.27 -4.50 16.17
N ARG A 58 5.24 -5.83 16.08
CA ARG A 58 6.45 -6.67 16.13
C ARG A 58 7.35 -6.48 14.91
N VAL A 59 6.77 -6.25 13.74
CA VAL A 59 7.53 -5.99 12.51
C VAL A 59 8.26 -4.66 12.62
N VAL A 60 7.57 -3.61 13.06
CA VAL A 60 8.14 -2.28 13.27
C VAL A 60 9.20 -2.31 14.37
N ASP A 61 8.93 -2.94 15.51
CA ASP A 61 9.91 -3.11 16.58
C ASP A 61 11.18 -3.79 16.06
N SER A 62 11.04 -4.87 15.29
CA SER A 62 12.21 -5.53 14.70
C SER A 62 12.96 -4.63 13.71
N LEU A 63 12.30 -3.75 12.96
CA LEU A 63 12.93 -2.86 12.00
C LEU A 63 13.61 -1.66 12.67
N LEU A 64 13.00 -1.11 13.72
CA LEU A 64 13.51 0.07 14.43
C LEU A 64 14.54 -0.29 15.50
N LEU A 65 14.34 -1.38 16.28
CA LEU A 65 15.29 -1.82 17.32
C LEU A 65 16.55 -2.44 16.74
N LYS A 66 16.43 -3.37 15.78
CA LYS A 66 17.62 -3.91 15.09
C LYS A 66 18.34 -2.83 14.29
N GLY A 67 17.62 -1.77 13.93
CA GLY A 67 18.20 -0.62 13.26
C GLY A 67 18.83 0.43 14.17
N ALA A 68 18.68 0.28 15.51
CA ALA A 68 19.06 1.28 16.51
C ALA A 68 18.53 2.68 16.20
N ILE A 69 17.33 2.78 15.64
CA ILE A 69 16.69 4.07 15.31
C ILE A 69 16.13 4.70 16.59
N VAL A 70 15.56 3.87 17.46
CA VAL A 70 15.00 4.25 18.75
C VAL A 70 15.62 3.35 19.83
N GLY A 71 16.20 3.96 20.86
CA GLY A 71 16.76 3.29 22.04
C GLY A 71 16.37 4.08 23.29
N ASP A 72 15.94 3.40 24.37
CA ASP A 72 15.44 4.03 25.60
C ASP A 72 14.44 5.17 25.37
N ARG A 73 13.52 4.97 24.41
CA ARG A 73 12.50 5.96 23.98
C ARG A 73 13.05 7.24 23.35
N ALA A 74 14.34 7.30 23.03
CA ALA A 74 14.97 8.42 22.33
C ALA A 74 15.35 8.02 20.89
N LEU A 75 15.29 8.99 19.98
CA LEU A 75 15.81 8.82 18.62
C LEU A 75 17.34 8.80 18.67
N VAL A 76 17.94 7.67 18.34
CA VAL A 76 19.40 7.43 18.38
C VAL A 76 20.04 7.70 17.01
N ARG A 77 19.33 7.45 15.91
CA ARG A 77 19.82 7.64 14.54
C ARG A 77 18.86 8.45 13.67
N THR A 78 19.40 9.40 12.92
CA THR A 78 18.68 10.29 11.99
C THR A 78 19.14 10.17 10.53
N ASP A 79 20.15 9.33 10.27
CA ASP A 79 20.74 9.18 8.94
C ASP A 79 19.79 8.55 7.91
N SER A 80 20.15 8.65 6.64
CA SER A 80 19.35 8.18 5.50
C SER A 80 18.97 6.71 5.58
N GLN A 81 19.84 5.85 6.15
CA GLN A 81 19.55 4.43 6.30
C GLN A 81 18.47 4.19 7.38
N ALA A 82 18.52 4.95 8.48
CA ALA A 82 17.47 4.93 9.50
C ALA A 82 16.13 5.37 8.91
N GLN A 83 16.13 6.46 8.16
CA GLN A 83 14.94 6.98 7.49
C GLN A 83 14.40 6.03 6.40
N ALA A 84 15.26 5.31 5.68
CA ALA A 84 14.83 4.26 4.75
C ALA A 84 14.01 3.15 5.43
N ARG A 85 14.42 2.72 6.63
CA ARG A 85 13.64 1.73 7.40
C ARG A 85 12.31 2.29 7.89
N LEU A 86 12.28 3.56 8.29
CA LEU A 86 11.04 4.27 8.62
C LEU A 86 10.07 4.29 7.42
N ARG A 87 10.57 4.57 6.21
CA ARG A 87 9.78 4.48 4.96
C ARG A 87 9.18 3.09 4.74
N VAL A 88 9.97 2.03 4.96
CA VAL A 88 9.48 0.64 4.89
C VAL A 88 8.36 0.40 5.91
N CYS A 89 8.49 0.91 7.13
CA CYS A 89 7.43 0.76 8.15
C CYS A 89 6.11 1.40 7.70
N PHE A 90 6.16 2.62 7.15
CA PHE A 90 4.97 3.29 6.61
C PHE A 90 4.36 2.52 5.43
N TYR A 91 5.19 2.03 4.53
CA TYR A 91 4.76 1.23 3.39
C TYR A 91 4.06 -0.07 3.80
N LEU A 92 4.50 -0.70 4.88
CA LEU A 92 3.88 -1.93 5.38
C LEU A 92 2.55 -1.67 6.12
N ALA A 93 2.35 -0.49 6.72
CA ALA A 93 1.21 -0.24 7.62
C ALA A 93 -0.16 -0.61 7.02
N PRO A 94 -0.50 -0.22 5.77
CA PRO A 94 -1.80 -0.56 5.17
C PRO A 94 -2.00 -2.07 5.00
N ASN A 95 -0.94 -2.80 4.68
CA ASN A 95 -1.00 -4.25 4.46
C ASN A 95 -1.33 -5.02 5.74
N TYR A 96 -0.92 -4.49 6.90
CA TYR A 96 -1.18 -5.11 8.19
C TYR A 96 -2.48 -4.67 8.83
N LEU A 97 -3.10 -3.56 8.40
CA LEU A 97 -4.32 -3.04 9.01
C LEU A 97 -5.43 -4.10 9.05
N VAL A 98 -5.73 -4.74 7.92
CA VAL A 98 -6.80 -5.74 7.84
C VAL A 98 -6.47 -6.99 8.68
N SER A 99 -5.21 -7.43 8.66
CA SER A 99 -4.75 -8.60 9.41
C SER A 99 -4.81 -8.36 10.92
N ASP A 100 -4.30 -7.22 11.38
CA ASP A 100 -4.26 -6.88 12.81
C ASP A 100 -5.66 -6.52 13.32
N PHE A 101 -6.52 -5.93 12.49
CA PHE A 101 -7.95 -5.75 12.79
C PHE A 101 -8.67 -7.08 12.97
N SER A 102 -8.45 -8.04 12.06
CA SER A 102 -9.03 -9.39 12.17
C SER A 102 -8.44 -10.21 13.33
N GLY A 103 -7.22 -9.89 13.76
CA GLY A 103 -6.54 -10.49 14.90
C GLY A 103 -7.10 -10.08 16.28
N GLY A 104 -8.09 -9.19 16.30
CA GLY A 104 -8.77 -8.73 17.52
C GLY A 104 -8.20 -7.44 18.11
N GLN A 105 -8.90 -6.92 19.13
CA GLN A 105 -8.67 -5.58 19.68
C GLN A 105 -7.21 -5.32 20.08
N TYR A 106 -6.52 -6.29 20.69
CA TYR A 106 -5.14 -6.11 21.12
C TYR A 106 -4.14 -5.93 19.97
N ALA A 107 -4.31 -6.70 18.89
CA ALA A 107 -3.44 -6.59 17.71
C ALA A 107 -3.66 -5.24 17.01
N TYR A 108 -4.93 -4.86 16.87
CA TYR A 108 -5.36 -3.58 16.35
C TYR A 108 -4.86 -2.37 17.15
N GLU A 109 -5.00 -2.38 18.48
CA GLU A 109 -4.46 -1.32 19.34
C GLU A 109 -2.93 -1.22 19.22
N GLY A 110 -2.25 -2.37 19.14
CA GLY A 110 -0.81 -2.43 18.89
C GLY A 110 -0.44 -1.77 17.56
N TRP A 111 -1.19 -2.06 16.49
CA TRP A 111 -1.03 -1.45 15.19
C TRP A 111 -1.18 0.09 15.27
N LEU A 112 -2.25 0.57 15.92
CA LEU A 112 -2.56 2.00 16.04
C LEU A 112 -1.49 2.77 16.82
N ARG A 113 -1.08 2.25 17.98
CA ARG A 113 -0.03 2.86 18.81
C ARG A 113 1.29 2.93 18.05
N THR A 114 1.61 1.88 17.31
CA THR A 114 2.83 1.81 16.49
C THR A 114 2.81 2.87 15.39
N LEU A 115 1.71 2.96 14.64
CA LEU A 115 1.57 3.95 13.58
C LEU A 115 1.68 5.39 14.11
N ASN A 116 0.99 5.69 15.21
CA ASN A 116 1.08 7.01 15.86
C ASN A 116 2.51 7.33 16.29
N ALA A 117 3.26 6.33 16.78
CA ALA A 117 4.68 6.52 17.11
C ALA A 117 5.53 6.85 15.88
N LEU A 118 5.27 6.23 14.72
CA LEU A 118 5.97 6.53 13.47
C LEU A 118 5.70 7.96 13.00
N PHE A 119 4.44 8.43 13.04
CA PHE A 119 4.13 9.82 12.70
C PHE A 119 4.81 10.83 13.62
N ARG A 120 4.82 10.57 14.93
CA ARG A 120 5.58 11.40 15.89
C ARG A 120 7.08 11.41 15.59
N LEU A 121 7.63 10.30 15.09
CA LEU A 121 9.03 10.22 14.67
C LEU A 121 9.32 11.15 13.49
N VAL A 122 8.40 11.23 12.52
CA VAL A 122 8.50 12.17 11.38
C VAL A 122 8.50 13.62 11.87
N VAL A 123 7.60 13.98 12.79
CA VAL A 123 7.57 15.32 13.41
C VAL A 123 8.89 15.62 14.12
N HIS A 124 9.42 14.65 14.86
CA HIS A 124 10.70 14.81 15.58
C HIS A 124 11.89 15.01 14.63
N LEU A 125 11.94 14.27 13.53
CA LEU A 125 12.94 14.47 12.46
C LEU A 125 12.81 15.85 11.82
N ALA A 126 11.58 16.33 11.59
CA ALA A 126 11.31 17.64 11.03
C ALA A 126 11.78 18.76 11.97
N ASN A 127 11.45 18.67 13.26
CA ASN A 127 11.88 19.63 14.28
C ASN A 127 13.40 19.72 14.42
N ARG A 128 14.12 18.64 14.11
CA ARG A 128 15.58 18.60 14.08
C ARG A 128 16.19 19.03 12.75
N ASN A 129 15.36 19.40 11.77
CA ASN A 129 15.77 19.77 10.42
C ASN A 129 16.62 18.70 9.71
N VAL A 130 16.33 17.43 9.98
CA VAL A 130 17.02 16.26 9.37
C VAL A 130 16.06 15.36 8.59
N LEU A 131 14.78 15.71 8.51
CA LEU A 131 13.77 14.93 7.78
C LEU A 131 14.02 14.99 6.27
N GLU A 132 14.20 13.81 5.67
CA GLU A 132 14.26 13.64 4.22
C GLU A 132 12.86 13.78 3.60
N LEU A 133 12.80 14.37 2.41
CA LEU A 133 11.57 14.56 1.66
C LEU A 133 10.90 13.21 1.35
N GLU A 134 11.68 12.19 1.01
CA GLU A 134 11.20 10.84 0.72
C GLU A 134 10.50 10.21 1.94
N THR A 135 10.97 10.51 3.14
CA THR A 135 10.37 10.04 4.39
C THR A 135 9.03 10.72 4.65
N LEU A 136 8.98 12.05 4.44
CA LEU A 136 7.74 12.80 4.53
C LEU A 136 6.70 12.29 3.52
N MET A 137 7.11 12.07 2.28
CA MET A 137 6.25 11.53 1.23
C MET A 137 5.73 10.13 1.58
N ALA A 138 6.58 9.24 2.08
CA ALA A 138 6.14 7.91 2.53
C ALA A 138 5.12 7.99 3.66
N ALA A 139 5.33 8.86 4.64
CA ALA A 139 4.40 9.08 5.74
C ALA A 139 3.05 9.61 5.24
N ARG A 140 3.07 10.58 4.31
CA ARG A 140 1.85 11.14 3.72
C ARG A 140 1.08 10.12 2.88
N THR A 141 1.78 9.32 2.08
CA THR A 141 1.17 8.22 1.34
C THR A 141 0.52 7.21 2.27
N ALA A 142 1.20 6.82 3.35
CA ALA A 142 0.63 5.90 4.34
C ALA A 142 -0.59 6.51 5.04
N HIS A 143 -0.51 7.75 5.52
CA HIS A 143 -1.63 8.46 6.15
C HIS A 143 -2.88 8.45 5.26
N TRP A 144 -2.70 8.78 3.99
CA TRP A 144 -3.78 8.85 3.03
C TRP A 144 -4.40 7.46 2.76
N GLN A 145 -3.58 6.45 2.44
CA GLN A 145 -4.03 5.08 2.23
C GLN A 145 -4.79 4.52 3.45
N LEU A 146 -4.32 4.85 4.66
CA LEU A 146 -4.95 4.39 5.88
C LEU A 146 -6.26 5.13 6.16
N SER A 147 -6.35 6.40 5.81
CA SER A 147 -7.59 7.19 5.97
C SER A 147 -8.69 6.64 5.08
N ASP A 148 -8.32 6.31 3.84
CA ASP A 148 -9.22 5.70 2.88
C ASP A 148 -9.66 4.28 3.30
N LEU A 149 -8.72 3.44 3.76
CA LEU A 149 -9.04 2.12 4.30
C LEU A 149 -9.96 2.22 5.53
N ALA A 150 -9.67 3.12 6.47
CA ALA A 150 -10.48 3.31 7.67
C ALA A 150 -11.93 3.69 7.34
N LEU A 151 -12.12 4.59 6.38
CA LEU A 151 -13.45 4.96 5.87
C LEU A 151 -14.15 3.78 5.19
N SER A 152 -13.41 3.02 4.36
CA SER A 152 -13.93 1.86 3.62
C SER A 152 -14.38 0.71 4.52
N PHE A 153 -13.70 0.51 5.66
CA PHE A 153 -14.00 -0.53 6.63
C PHE A 153 -14.83 -0.04 7.82
N HIS A 154 -15.27 1.23 7.82
CA HIS A 154 -16.01 1.86 8.93
C HIS A 154 -15.31 1.72 10.29
N ILE A 155 -13.98 1.83 10.31
CA ILE A 155 -13.18 1.69 11.53
C ILE A 155 -13.10 3.04 12.23
N GLY A 156 -14.17 3.40 12.95
CA GLY A 156 -14.33 4.72 13.58
C GLY A 156 -13.15 5.14 14.47
N ASP A 157 -12.65 4.23 15.31
CA ASP A 157 -11.59 4.52 16.28
C ASP A 157 -10.25 4.92 15.64
N ILE A 158 -10.01 4.54 14.37
CA ILE A 158 -8.81 4.94 13.63
C ILE A 158 -8.94 6.37 13.09
N ILE A 159 -10.15 6.82 12.76
CA ILE A 159 -10.37 8.08 12.04
C ILE A 159 -9.80 9.26 12.84
N ASP A 160 -10.03 9.29 14.16
CA ASP A 160 -9.50 10.35 15.03
C ASP A 160 -7.96 10.34 15.08
N SER A 161 -7.36 9.15 15.17
CA SER A 161 -5.90 9.01 15.17
C SER A 161 -5.28 9.44 13.84
N LEU A 162 -5.94 9.11 12.72
CA LEU A 162 -5.49 9.55 11.40
C LEU A 162 -5.73 11.05 11.20
N TYR A 163 -6.80 11.62 11.73
CA TYR A 163 -7.01 13.06 11.70
C TYR A 163 -5.87 13.79 12.42
N GLN A 164 -5.49 13.32 13.62
CA GLN A 164 -4.34 13.83 14.36
C GLN A 164 -3.03 13.67 13.58
N ALA A 165 -2.79 12.51 12.96
CA ALA A 165 -1.61 12.30 12.12
C ALA A 165 -1.59 13.24 10.90
N GLY A 166 -2.73 13.49 10.27
CA GLY A 166 -2.86 14.43 9.16
C GLY A 166 -2.52 15.87 9.57
N ALA A 167 -2.98 16.30 10.75
CA ALA A 167 -2.62 17.60 11.30
C ALA A 167 -1.11 17.70 11.56
N MET A 168 -0.50 16.67 12.15
CA MET A 168 0.96 16.61 12.37
C MET A 168 1.75 16.73 11.06
N LEU A 169 1.32 16.02 10.00
CA LEU A 169 1.99 16.09 8.70
C LEU A 169 1.85 17.47 8.05
N ALA A 170 0.70 18.12 8.18
CA ALA A 170 0.49 19.48 7.67
C ALA A 170 1.39 20.50 8.38
N GLU A 171 1.61 20.35 9.69
CA GLU A 171 2.57 21.17 10.44
C GLU A 171 4.01 20.96 9.94
N VAL A 172 4.41 19.71 9.72
CA VAL A 172 5.74 19.37 9.19
C VAL A 172 5.98 20.00 7.81
N GLU A 173 4.98 19.98 6.93
CA GLU A 173 5.07 20.62 5.61
C GLU A 173 5.23 22.14 5.69
N LYS A 174 4.51 22.76 6.62
CA LYS A 174 4.66 24.19 6.90
C LYS A 174 6.07 24.51 7.41
N MET A 175 6.62 23.67 8.30
CA MET A 175 7.99 23.81 8.79
C MET A 175 9.01 23.71 7.64
N GLN A 176 8.90 22.67 6.79
CA GLN A 176 9.82 22.49 5.66
C GLN A 176 9.75 23.65 4.65
N SER A 177 8.56 24.16 4.38
CA SER A 177 8.37 25.32 3.50
C SER A 177 9.03 26.59 4.06
N SER A 178 8.98 26.79 5.37
CA SER A 178 9.61 27.94 6.03
C SER A 178 11.14 27.88 6.01
N VAL A 179 11.71 26.69 6.17
CA VAL A 179 13.17 26.47 6.08
C VAL A 179 13.65 26.72 4.66
N ALA A 180 12.95 26.19 3.65
CA ALA A 180 13.28 26.40 2.25
C ALA A 180 13.29 27.89 1.87
N ALA A 181 12.34 28.67 2.39
CA ALA A 181 12.26 30.11 2.16
C ALA A 181 13.42 30.90 2.80
N GLN A 182 13.98 30.43 3.92
CA GLN A 182 15.11 31.08 4.60
C GLN A 182 16.47 30.74 3.97
N SER A 183 16.59 29.57 3.35
CA SER A 183 17.83 29.11 2.72
C SER A 183 18.13 29.75 1.36
N HIS A 184 17.24 30.57 0.79
CA HIS A 184 17.58 31.35 -0.40
C HIS A 184 18.47 32.53 -0.02
N PRO A 185 19.75 32.56 -0.44
CA PRO A 185 20.61 33.71 -0.21
C PRO A 185 19.99 34.91 -0.90
N THR A 186 19.81 36.00 -0.17
CA THR A 186 19.48 37.30 -0.75
C THR A 186 20.63 37.64 -1.70
N ALA A 187 20.42 37.41 -3.00
CA ALA A 187 21.42 37.72 -4.01
C ALA A 187 21.78 39.21 -3.89
N PRO A 188 23.08 39.59 -3.90
CA PRO A 188 23.47 40.98 -3.90
C PRO A 188 22.88 41.63 -5.16
N LYS A 189 22.13 42.71 -4.93
CA LYS A 189 21.44 43.50 -5.94
C LYS A 189 22.39 43.83 -7.11
N PRO A 190 22.21 43.26 -8.31
CA PRO A 190 22.97 43.69 -9.48
C PRO A 190 22.37 45.00 -9.99
N ALA A 191 23.24 45.95 -10.31
CA ALA A 191 22.87 47.12 -11.08
C ALA A 191 22.42 46.69 -12.49
N ASP A 192 21.32 47.28 -12.90
CA ASP A 192 20.71 47.43 -14.23
C ASP A 192 21.07 46.49 -15.39
N SER A 193 19.98 46.09 -16.04
CA SER A 193 19.87 45.62 -17.43
C SER A 193 20.22 44.16 -17.69
N THR A 194 19.18 43.31 -17.81
CA THR A 194 18.83 42.60 -19.06
C THR A 194 17.63 41.70 -18.77
N THR A 195 16.56 41.91 -19.53
CA THR A 195 15.28 41.21 -19.48
C THR A 195 15.46 39.69 -19.61
N SER A 196 15.32 38.95 -18.52
CA SER A 196 15.17 37.49 -18.52
C SER A 196 13.72 37.12 -18.18
N PRO A 197 13.14 36.10 -18.83
CA PRO A 197 11.73 35.77 -18.66
C PRO A 197 11.50 35.19 -17.26
N SER A 198 10.50 35.74 -16.58
CA SER A 198 10.04 35.34 -15.26
C SER A 198 9.69 33.85 -15.22
N VAL A 199 10.48 33.05 -14.51
CA VAL A 199 10.14 31.67 -14.18
C VAL A 199 9.15 31.72 -13.02
N GLN A 200 7.87 31.75 -13.37
CA GLN A 200 6.77 31.74 -12.42
C GLN A 200 6.78 30.39 -11.67
N PRO A 201 6.69 30.38 -10.33
CA PRO A 201 6.60 29.13 -9.57
C PRO A 201 5.37 28.32 -10.02
N PRO A 202 5.47 26.98 -10.08
CA PRO A 202 4.37 26.13 -10.53
C PRO A 202 3.17 26.34 -9.61
N ALA A 203 2.04 26.72 -10.20
CA ALA A 203 0.81 26.96 -9.47
C ALA A 203 0.42 25.73 -8.62
N PRO A 204 -0.24 25.92 -7.45
CA PRO A 204 -0.81 24.83 -6.68
C PRO A 204 -1.72 24.01 -7.60
N ARG A 205 -1.44 22.72 -7.76
CA ARG A 205 -2.29 21.87 -8.61
C ARG A 205 -3.70 21.85 -8.03
N PRO A 206 -4.74 22.04 -8.85
CA PRO A 206 -6.10 21.86 -8.39
C PRO A 206 -6.27 20.42 -7.85
N PRO A 207 -7.20 20.20 -6.90
CA PRO A 207 -7.61 18.86 -6.53
C PRO A 207 -8.00 18.09 -7.80
N PRO A 208 -7.64 16.81 -7.94
CA PRO A 208 -7.90 16.07 -9.17
C PRO A 208 -9.40 15.98 -9.43
N THR A 209 -9.87 16.77 -10.40
CA THR A 209 -11.27 16.79 -10.85
C THR A 209 -11.56 15.73 -11.93
N VAL A 210 -10.59 14.87 -12.24
CA VAL A 210 -10.54 14.09 -13.48
C VAL A 210 -10.36 12.58 -13.19
N ARG A 211 -10.85 11.72 -14.11
CA ARG A 211 -10.72 10.24 -14.05
C ARG A 211 -9.25 9.82 -14.01
N PHE A 212 -8.94 8.71 -13.34
CA PHE A 212 -7.54 8.24 -13.18
C PHE A 212 -6.78 8.11 -14.50
N SER A 213 -7.42 7.54 -15.51
CA SER A 213 -6.82 7.39 -16.85
C SER A 213 -6.40 8.72 -17.44
N GLU A 214 -7.23 9.75 -17.33
CA GLU A 214 -6.98 11.03 -17.96
C GLU A 214 -5.76 11.71 -17.32
N ASP A 215 -5.70 11.69 -15.99
CA ASP A 215 -4.60 12.23 -15.22
C ASP A 215 -3.27 11.50 -15.50
N VAL A 216 -3.30 10.17 -15.47
CA VAL A 216 -2.14 9.32 -15.78
C VAL A 216 -1.69 9.54 -17.23
N LEU A 217 -2.61 9.46 -18.21
CA LEU A 217 -2.27 9.59 -19.62
C LEU A 217 -1.80 11.00 -19.97
N ALA A 218 -2.38 12.04 -19.39
CA ALA A 218 -1.92 13.41 -19.55
C ALA A 218 -0.50 13.58 -19.00
N HIS A 219 -0.21 12.99 -17.83
CA HIS A 219 1.14 12.98 -17.28
C HIS A 219 2.13 12.24 -18.18
N LEU A 220 1.82 11.00 -18.58
CA LEU A 220 2.69 10.21 -19.46
C LEU A 220 2.91 10.89 -20.82
N SER A 221 1.89 11.55 -21.37
CA SER A 221 1.99 12.31 -22.61
C SER A 221 2.93 13.51 -22.48
N ARG A 222 2.83 14.28 -21.38
CA ARG A 222 3.77 15.39 -21.09
C ARG A 222 5.21 14.90 -20.95
N VAL A 223 5.41 13.80 -20.23
CA VAL A 223 6.73 13.19 -20.07
C VAL A 223 7.31 12.78 -21.42
N ARG A 224 6.53 12.09 -22.26
CA ARG A 224 6.98 11.69 -23.60
C ARG A 224 7.31 12.89 -24.47
N ALA A 225 6.45 13.91 -24.48
CA ALA A 225 6.68 15.13 -25.26
C ALA A 225 8.00 15.82 -24.88
N ALA A 226 8.33 15.87 -23.58
CA ALA A 226 9.59 16.43 -23.10
C ALA A 226 10.83 15.59 -23.45
N HIS A 227 10.67 14.31 -23.81
CA HIS A 227 11.76 13.36 -24.07
C HIS A 227 11.69 12.76 -25.49
N GLY A 228 11.24 13.55 -26.47
CA GLY A 228 11.26 13.14 -27.89
C GLY A 228 10.37 11.93 -28.20
N GLY A 229 9.28 11.76 -27.46
CA GLY A 229 8.34 10.64 -27.61
C GLY A 229 8.67 9.40 -26.78
N LEU A 230 9.84 9.37 -26.12
CA LEU A 230 10.28 8.23 -25.33
C LEU A 230 9.90 8.38 -23.85
N ILE A 231 9.83 7.25 -23.15
CA ILE A 231 9.75 7.27 -21.69
C ILE A 231 11.18 7.35 -21.13
N PRO A 232 11.51 8.38 -20.34
CA PRO A 232 12.85 8.51 -19.76
C PRO A 232 13.10 7.42 -18.72
N SER A 233 14.34 6.91 -18.72
CA SER A 233 14.85 5.95 -17.73
C SER A 233 15.30 6.60 -16.42
N SER A 234 14.93 7.85 -16.16
CA SER A 234 15.47 8.63 -15.05
C SER A 234 14.88 8.20 -13.70
N PRO A 235 15.61 8.37 -12.59
CA PRO A 235 15.06 8.16 -11.24
C PRO A 235 13.80 9.00 -10.98
N GLN A 236 13.73 10.21 -11.54
CA GLN A 236 12.56 11.08 -11.43
C GLN A 236 11.29 10.48 -12.06
N MET A 237 11.45 9.72 -13.16
CA MET A 237 10.33 9.01 -13.77
C MET A 237 9.83 7.89 -12.86
N GLN A 238 10.75 7.16 -12.21
CA GLN A 238 10.39 6.11 -11.26
C GLN A 238 9.67 6.64 -10.02
N LEU A 239 10.10 7.79 -9.50
CA LEU A 239 9.37 8.51 -8.45
C LEU A 239 7.97 8.91 -8.90
N SER A 240 7.83 9.39 -10.14
CA SER A 240 6.52 9.74 -10.71
C SER A 240 5.61 8.52 -10.84
N LEU A 241 6.15 7.36 -11.26
CA LEU A 241 5.42 6.10 -11.29
C LEU A 241 4.95 5.69 -9.89
N ARG A 242 5.84 5.69 -8.90
CA ARG A 242 5.49 5.36 -7.50
C ARG A 242 4.40 6.26 -6.97
N HIS A 243 4.43 7.55 -7.29
CA HIS A 243 3.36 8.48 -6.96
C HIS A 243 2.01 8.05 -7.56
N TRP A 244 1.95 7.78 -8.86
CA TRP A 244 0.70 7.35 -9.52
C TRP A 244 0.19 5.98 -9.05
N PHE A 245 1.09 5.03 -8.77
CA PHE A 245 0.71 3.75 -8.14
C PHE A 245 0.19 3.96 -6.72
N GLY A 246 0.83 4.85 -5.96
CA GLY A 246 0.36 5.25 -4.64
C GLY A 246 -1.07 5.76 -4.68
N LEU A 247 -1.45 6.49 -5.74
CA LEU A 247 -2.79 7.03 -5.94
C LEU A 247 -3.83 6.05 -6.51
N ALA A 248 -3.41 4.88 -7.00
CA ALA A 248 -4.27 4.01 -7.79
C ALA A 248 -5.50 3.51 -7.01
N LEU A 249 -5.35 3.18 -5.73
CA LEU A 249 -6.46 2.66 -4.92
C LEU A 249 -7.56 3.71 -4.72
N ASP A 250 -7.21 4.93 -4.35
CA ASP A 250 -8.27 5.90 -4.04
C ASP A 250 -8.94 6.43 -5.29
N TYR A 251 -8.21 6.47 -6.41
CA TYR A 251 -8.85 6.70 -7.71
C TYR A 251 -9.79 5.56 -8.07
N LEU A 252 -9.45 4.30 -7.78
CA LEU A 252 -10.37 3.17 -7.97
C LEU A 252 -11.64 3.36 -7.13
N ILE A 253 -11.48 3.69 -5.85
CA ILE A 253 -12.58 3.91 -4.92
C ILE A 253 -13.44 5.06 -5.39
N ARG A 254 -12.84 6.20 -5.70
CA ARG A 254 -13.54 7.39 -6.16
C ARG A 254 -14.24 7.15 -7.49
N ASP A 255 -13.53 6.68 -8.52
CA ASP A 255 -14.08 6.50 -9.86
C ASP A 255 -15.20 5.46 -9.87
N TYR A 256 -15.14 4.45 -8.99
CA TYR A 256 -16.19 3.45 -8.84
C TYR A 256 -17.37 3.93 -7.98
N MET A 257 -17.12 4.56 -6.82
CA MET A 257 -18.17 5.00 -5.88
C MET A 257 -18.92 6.24 -6.35
N SER A 258 -18.31 7.08 -7.18
CA SER A 258 -18.93 8.32 -7.67
C SER A 258 -19.98 8.08 -8.75
N GLY A 259 -20.31 6.82 -9.07
CA GLY A 259 -21.29 6.46 -10.09
C GLY A 259 -20.91 6.94 -11.50
N ILE A 260 -19.63 7.22 -11.73
CA ILE A 260 -19.14 7.68 -13.02
C ILE A 260 -19.34 6.55 -14.04
N PRO A 261 -20.04 6.81 -15.16
CA PRO A 261 -20.19 5.81 -16.22
C PRO A 261 -18.81 5.33 -16.67
N ASP A 262 -18.60 4.02 -16.61
CA ASP A 262 -17.34 3.35 -16.95
C ASP A 262 -16.13 3.80 -16.11
N GLY A 263 -16.34 4.38 -14.92
CA GLY A 263 -15.26 4.86 -14.05
C GLY A 263 -14.23 3.78 -13.75
N GLY A 264 -14.69 2.56 -13.42
CA GLY A 264 -13.81 1.42 -13.22
C GLY A 264 -13.00 1.02 -14.47
N LEU A 265 -13.56 1.14 -15.67
CA LEU A 265 -12.84 0.85 -16.91
C LEU A 265 -11.77 1.90 -17.22
N GLY A 266 -12.12 3.19 -17.04
CA GLY A 266 -11.16 4.29 -17.13
C GLY A 266 -10.01 4.10 -16.14
N TRP A 267 -10.34 3.80 -14.89
CA TRP A 267 -9.34 3.47 -13.88
C TRP A 267 -8.41 2.32 -14.31
N ALA A 268 -8.97 1.20 -14.76
CA ALA A 268 -8.19 0.05 -15.19
C ALA A 268 -7.26 0.38 -16.36
N HIS A 269 -7.70 1.24 -17.27
CA HIS A 269 -6.88 1.71 -18.39
C HIS A 269 -5.68 2.54 -17.91
N GLY A 270 -5.88 3.44 -16.94
CA GLY A 270 -4.79 4.19 -16.30
C GLY A 270 -3.77 3.28 -15.61
N LEU A 271 -4.24 2.30 -14.84
CA LEU A 271 -3.36 1.33 -14.17
C LEU A 271 -2.52 0.52 -15.16
N LEU A 272 -3.15 0.01 -16.22
CA LEU A 272 -2.45 -0.77 -17.26
C LEU A 272 -1.41 0.10 -18.01
N ALA A 273 -1.68 1.39 -18.23
CA ALA A 273 -0.70 2.30 -18.82
C ALA A 273 0.55 2.45 -17.95
N LEU A 274 0.40 2.54 -16.62
CA LEU A 274 1.53 2.58 -15.68
C LEU A 274 2.33 1.27 -15.70
N ILE A 275 1.64 0.12 -15.69
CA ILE A 275 2.29 -1.20 -15.75
C ILE A 275 3.04 -1.39 -17.07
N PHE A 276 2.50 -0.91 -18.19
CA PHE A 276 3.20 -0.95 -19.47
C PHE A 276 4.51 -0.15 -19.44
N VAL A 277 4.51 1.01 -18.77
CA VAL A 277 5.75 1.77 -18.55
C VAL A 277 6.75 0.98 -17.70
N ILE A 278 6.31 0.31 -16.63
CA ILE A 278 7.17 -0.59 -15.84
C ILE A 278 7.78 -1.66 -16.74
N SER A 279 7.00 -2.31 -17.61
CA SER A 279 7.50 -3.32 -18.53
C SER A 279 8.55 -2.77 -19.50
N ILE A 280 8.38 -1.55 -20.00
CA ILE A 280 9.39 -0.87 -20.84
C ILE A 280 10.69 -0.67 -20.05
N MET A 281 10.60 -0.13 -18.83
CA MET A 281 11.77 0.12 -17.98
C MET A 281 12.48 -1.18 -17.58
N HIS A 282 11.73 -2.26 -17.35
CA HIS A 282 12.27 -3.58 -17.08
C HIS A 282 13.09 -4.11 -18.27
N LYS A 283 12.52 -4.07 -19.47
CA LYS A 283 13.21 -4.47 -20.71
C LYS A 283 14.46 -3.63 -20.98
N GLY A 284 14.44 -2.35 -20.60
CA GLY A 284 15.61 -1.48 -20.67
C GLY A 284 16.66 -1.71 -19.58
N GLY A 285 16.42 -2.61 -18.61
CA GLY A 285 17.33 -2.90 -17.51
C GLY A 285 17.41 -1.83 -16.41
N VAL A 286 16.64 -0.74 -16.55
CA VAL A 286 16.74 0.48 -15.70
C VAL A 286 15.74 0.52 -14.55
N LEU A 287 14.79 -0.41 -14.51
CA LEU A 287 13.79 -0.48 -13.44
C LEU A 287 14.43 -0.81 -12.09
N GLU A 288 14.06 -0.06 -11.06
CA GLU A 288 14.49 -0.24 -9.68
C GLU A 288 13.54 -1.16 -8.91
N LEU A 289 14.11 -1.88 -7.94
CA LEU A 289 13.38 -2.76 -7.02
C LEU A 289 12.25 -2.04 -6.29
N ASP A 290 12.51 -0.82 -5.79
CA ASP A 290 11.52 -0.04 -5.05
C ASP A 290 10.27 0.24 -5.89
N THR A 291 10.45 0.53 -7.18
CA THR A 291 9.34 0.78 -8.10
C THR A 291 8.51 -0.49 -8.33
N VAL A 292 9.16 -1.66 -8.45
CA VAL A 292 8.49 -2.97 -8.56
C VAL A 292 7.69 -3.26 -7.29
N ALA A 293 8.30 -3.07 -6.13
CA ALA A 293 7.64 -3.27 -4.84
C ALA A 293 6.38 -2.39 -4.74
N PHE A 294 6.52 -1.08 -4.98
CA PHE A 294 5.41 -0.13 -4.92
C PHE A 294 4.26 -0.49 -5.87
N ALA A 295 4.57 -0.84 -7.12
CA ALA A 295 3.56 -1.29 -8.07
C ALA A 295 2.87 -2.58 -7.59
N GLY A 296 3.65 -3.51 -7.02
CA GLY A 296 3.15 -4.74 -6.45
C GLY A 296 2.13 -4.50 -5.33
N ALA A 297 2.46 -3.67 -4.35
CA ALA A 297 1.52 -3.35 -3.26
C ALA A 297 0.30 -2.60 -3.76
N ALA A 298 0.47 -1.63 -4.67
CA ALA A 298 -0.65 -0.89 -5.24
C ALA A 298 -1.64 -1.83 -5.94
N VAL A 299 -1.17 -2.71 -6.82
CA VAL A 299 -2.01 -3.70 -7.51
C VAL A 299 -2.67 -4.65 -6.51
N LYS A 300 -1.90 -5.16 -5.53
CA LYS A 300 -2.43 -6.04 -4.47
C LYS A 300 -3.56 -5.38 -3.69
N ASN A 301 -3.40 -4.11 -3.31
CA ASN A 301 -4.41 -3.36 -2.57
C ASN A 301 -5.66 -3.12 -3.42
N CYS A 302 -5.50 -2.78 -4.69
CA CYS A 302 -6.62 -2.63 -5.63
C CYS A 302 -7.39 -3.96 -5.82
N VAL A 303 -6.67 -5.09 -5.91
CA VAL A 303 -7.25 -6.44 -5.96
C VAL A 303 -8.04 -6.75 -4.69
N ALA A 304 -7.42 -6.54 -3.52
CA ALA A 304 -8.06 -6.81 -2.24
C ALA A 304 -9.36 -5.99 -2.07
N TRP A 305 -9.32 -4.72 -2.44
CA TRP A 305 -10.47 -3.84 -2.39
C TRP A 305 -11.58 -4.26 -3.37
N ALA A 306 -11.23 -4.53 -4.64
CA ALA A 306 -12.20 -4.96 -5.64
C ALA A 306 -12.87 -6.29 -5.25
N ARG A 307 -12.10 -7.21 -4.66
CA ARG A 307 -12.62 -8.47 -4.09
C ARG A 307 -13.56 -8.21 -2.92
N PHE A 308 -13.17 -7.34 -1.97
CA PHE A 308 -13.99 -6.98 -0.82
C PHE A 308 -15.35 -6.39 -1.25
N ARG A 309 -15.36 -5.54 -2.28
CA ARG A 309 -16.58 -4.95 -2.85
C ARG A 309 -17.27 -5.82 -3.90
N GLN A 310 -16.78 -7.04 -4.13
CA GLN A 310 -17.31 -8.00 -5.11
C GLN A 310 -17.46 -7.42 -6.54
N ILE A 311 -16.51 -6.59 -6.97
CA ILE A 311 -16.56 -5.88 -8.26
C ILE A 311 -16.10 -6.80 -9.39
N LYS A 312 -16.99 -7.71 -9.80
CA LYS A 312 -16.68 -8.73 -10.82
C LYS A 312 -16.25 -8.14 -12.16
N SER A 313 -16.77 -6.97 -12.54
CA SER A 313 -16.47 -6.29 -13.81
C SER A 313 -15.01 -5.86 -13.95
N LEU A 314 -14.28 -5.65 -12.86
CA LEU A 314 -12.86 -5.27 -12.88
C LEU A 314 -11.90 -6.46 -12.90
N THR A 315 -12.39 -7.66 -12.59
CA THR A 315 -11.59 -8.87 -12.47
C THR A 315 -10.66 -9.12 -13.66
N PRO A 316 -11.14 -9.11 -14.92
CA PRO A 316 -10.27 -9.48 -16.04
C PRO A 316 -9.12 -8.47 -16.21
N ARG A 317 -9.37 -7.20 -15.89
CA ARG A 317 -8.37 -6.13 -15.98
C ARG A 317 -7.34 -6.22 -14.86
N LEU A 318 -7.79 -6.52 -13.64
CA LEU A 318 -6.91 -6.76 -12.51
C LEU A 318 -6.05 -8.02 -12.70
N GLN A 319 -6.62 -9.10 -13.23
CA GLN A 319 -5.87 -10.30 -13.60
C GLN A 319 -4.80 -9.99 -14.65
N LEU A 320 -5.16 -9.20 -15.68
CA LEU A 320 -4.20 -8.75 -16.70
C LEU A 320 -3.09 -7.89 -16.09
N ALA A 321 -3.44 -6.96 -15.19
CA ALA A 321 -2.47 -6.13 -14.48
C ALA A 321 -1.50 -6.96 -13.64
N VAL A 322 -2.02 -7.91 -12.86
CA VAL A 322 -1.20 -8.86 -12.06
C VAL A 322 -0.30 -9.68 -12.97
N SER A 323 -0.83 -10.28 -14.03
CA SER A 323 -0.06 -11.08 -14.98
C SER A 323 1.07 -10.28 -15.61
N LYS A 324 0.80 -9.04 -16.04
CA LYS A 324 1.80 -8.16 -16.64
C LYS A 324 2.87 -7.70 -15.66
N LEU A 325 2.49 -7.51 -14.40
CA LEU A 325 3.45 -7.16 -13.37
C LEU A 325 4.32 -8.35 -12.97
N LEU A 326 3.77 -9.58 -12.97
CA LEU A 326 4.53 -10.81 -12.73
C LEU A 326 5.60 -11.07 -13.81
N GLU A 327 5.37 -10.65 -15.05
CA GLU A 327 6.38 -10.71 -16.13
C GLU A 327 7.67 -9.92 -15.83
N VAL A 328 7.66 -9.06 -14.81
CA VAL A 328 8.81 -8.24 -14.39
C VAL A 328 9.67 -8.95 -13.33
N TYR A 329 9.10 -9.92 -12.62
CA TYR A 329 9.78 -10.67 -11.55
C TYR A 329 10.71 -11.74 -12.15
N ASP A 330 11.55 -12.32 -11.29
CA ASP A 330 12.46 -13.40 -11.70
C ASP A 330 11.63 -14.62 -12.15
N ALA A 331 12.01 -15.21 -13.30
CA ALA A 331 11.24 -16.29 -13.93
C ALA A 331 11.03 -17.50 -13.03
N ASP A 332 12.00 -17.80 -12.16
CA ASP A 332 11.96 -18.92 -11.23
C ASP A 332 11.30 -18.58 -9.89
N ASP A 333 11.13 -17.28 -9.58
CA ASP A 333 10.62 -16.82 -8.29
C ASP A 333 9.86 -15.49 -8.38
N SER A 334 8.53 -15.59 -8.38
CA SER A 334 7.59 -14.45 -8.38
C SER A 334 7.65 -13.55 -7.14
N THR A 335 8.50 -13.88 -6.15
CA THR A 335 8.77 -13.02 -4.98
C THR A 335 10.08 -12.25 -5.09
N ARG A 336 10.84 -12.45 -6.17
CA ARG A 336 12.14 -11.82 -6.37
C ARG A 336 12.20 -10.99 -7.65
N TYR A 337 13.05 -9.97 -7.61
CA TYR A 337 13.38 -9.13 -8.74
C TYR A 337 14.88 -8.90 -8.76
N LYS A 338 15.55 -9.36 -9.84
CA LYS A 338 17.01 -9.33 -9.98
C LYS A 338 17.72 -9.96 -8.77
N GLY A 339 17.17 -11.06 -8.24
CA GLY A 339 17.68 -11.76 -7.08
C GLY A 339 17.38 -11.10 -5.73
N ALA A 340 16.73 -9.94 -5.68
CA ALA A 340 16.33 -9.30 -4.43
C ALA A 340 14.87 -9.62 -4.09
N THR A 341 14.60 -9.93 -2.82
CA THR A 341 13.24 -10.20 -2.33
C THR A 341 12.39 -8.93 -2.42
N VAL A 342 11.25 -9.04 -3.10
CA VAL A 342 10.23 -8.00 -3.15
C VAL A 342 9.32 -8.18 -1.94
N PRO A 343 9.11 -7.16 -1.10
CA PRO A 343 8.31 -7.27 0.13
C PRO A 343 6.79 -7.32 -0.14
N VAL A 344 6.39 -7.88 -1.29
CA VAL A 344 4.99 -8.05 -1.70
C VAL A 344 4.83 -9.38 -2.40
N ASN A 345 3.99 -10.24 -1.85
CA ASN A 345 3.54 -11.43 -2.54
C ASN A 345 2.32 -11.09 -3.43
N LEU A 346 2.53 -11.12 -4.76
CA LEU A 346 1.52 -10.87 -5.78
C LEU A 346 0.72 -12.11 -6.18
N ALA A 347 1.05 -13.31 -5.68
CA ALA A 347 0.32 -14.55 -5.93
C ALA A 347 -1.04 -14.58 -5.20
N VAL A 348 -1.80 -13.50 -5.29
CA VAL A 348 -3.17 -13.40 -4.81
C VAL A 348 -4.06 -14.02 -5.87
N LYS A 349 -4.64 -15.18 -5.58
CA LYS A 349 -5.69 -15.75 -6.42
C LYS A 349 -6.90 -14.81 -6.42
N LEU A 350 -7.25 -14.32 -7.61
CA LEU A 350 -8.45 -13.54 -7.91
C LEU A 350 -9.68 -14.48 -8.04
N ASP A 351 -9.82 -15.42 -7.10
CA ASP A 351 -10.99 -16.30 -7.02
C ASP A 351 -12.07 -15.57 -6.21
N TYR A 352 -13.22 -15.30 -6.85
CA TYR A 352 -14.41 -14.80 -6.19
C TYR A 352 -15.19 -16.01 -5.71
N ALA A 353 -15.26 -16.20 -4.38
CA ALA A 353 -16.08 -17.22 -3.76
C ALA A 353 -17.58 -16.92 -3.93
#